data_AF-A0A125P3L1-F1
#
_entry.id   AF-A0A125P3L1-F1
#
_cell.length_a   1.000
_cell.length_b   1.000
_cell.length_c   1.000
_cell.angle_alpha   90.00
_cell.angle_beta   90.00
_cell.angle_gamma   90.00
#
_symmetry.space_group_name_H-M   'P 1'
#
loop_
_entity.id
_entity.type
_entity.pdbx_description
1 polymer ?
#
loop_
_entity_poly.entity_id
_entity_poly.type
_entity_poly.pdbx_seq_one_letter_code
_entity_poly.pdbx_strand_id
1 'polypeptide(L)'
;MNPNSEGSDENSVVVGVHSIETANDGSTKRQKIVNSDTTNDFEMVSSQETHEFGDHGSSSAQTESLESRLHETSSHLTQADTHNDLSSLFANMALPGHDRRPDEYILVRQTGGDAVAGVTKGNLEHLPTKAEFNASCRLYRDGAGNYFPPPLAFERIAAPQELDTKSRFQHKLEVWNRAHAEMGITGTNIFYQTDKNIKLDQNYRLKPEDRYIQTEKYGRREVQKRYEHEFQAGSLLPDILIKTPQNDIHFVYRFAGDNYANKPFDEFQRTIKAQYGNDTEIKLRSKSGIMHDSKYLEAWEKGSADVRFAEFAGENRAHNKQLPLATVNMGRQPDGSGGMTRDRLVSVGFLMHNAPNSPWALALKKGELWDRVQVLARDGNRYMTPPRLEYSDPEHFTQLMGRVGLPLSMGRQSHANTVKFERFTEQAAVIASNGADLRDIRDLSPDKVQQLTDKDVLIADRNEKSQRTGTYTSAAEYKRLMMKLPEDAAQLLGGPADKYSRDFVRPEPTSRPIIDSRRSYESRPRGQTENSL
;
A
#
# COMPACT_ATOMS: atom_id res chain seq x y z
N MET A 1 -17.66 -42.90 -35.81
CA MET A 1 -18.48 -43.91 -36.50
C MET A 1 -18.55 -45.13 -35.59
N ASN A 2 -19.72 -45.37 -35.01
CA ASN A 2 -20.03 -46.57 -34.22
C ASN A 2 -20.49 -47.71 -35.15
N PRO A 3 -20.39 -48.95 -34.67
CA PRO A 3 -21.49 -49.88 -34.80
C PRO A 3 -21.96 -50.45 -33.44
N ASN A 4 -23.29 -50.53 -33.35
CA ASN A 4 -24.16 -51.35 -32.49
C ASN A 4 -23.78 -52.85 -32.50
N SER A 5 -24.23 -53.78 -31.65
CA SER A 5 -25.33 -53.88 -30.68
C SER A 5 -25.19 -55.21 -29.89
N GLU A 6 -25.97 -55.30 -28.80
CA GLU A 6 -26.77 -56.47 -28.36
C GLU A 6 -26.20 -57.59 -27.45
N GLY A 7 -26.83 -57.65 -26.27
CA GLY A 7 -27.45 -58.86 -25.70
C GLY A 7 -26.63 -59.60 -24.63
N SER A 8 -27.18 -60.17 -23.55
CA SER A 8 -28.52 -60.16 -22.93
C SER A 8 -28.42 -60.96 -21.61
N ASP A 9 -29.39 -60.76 -20.71
CA ASP A 9 -29.92 -61.71 -19.71
C ASP A 9 -29.07 -62.12 -18.49
N GLU A 10 -29.58 -62.38 -17.29
CA GLU A 10 -30.88 -62.21 -16.60
C GLU A 10 -30.66 -62.66 -15.13
N ASN A 11 -31.43 -62.10 -14.18
CA ASN A 11 -32.01 -62.74 -12.97
C ASN A 11 -31.09 -63.33 -11.86
N SER A 12 -31.43 -63.36 -10.55
CA SER A 12 -32.45 -62.81 -9.64
C SER A 12 -32.09 -63.41 -8.24
N VAL A 13 -32.26 -62.76 -7.06
CA VAL A 13 -33.36 -62.88 -6.05
C VAL A 13 -32.73 -62.41 -4.71
N VAL A 14 -33.07 -61.25 -4.12
CA VAL A 14 -34.05 -60.96 -3.03
C VAL A 14 -33.93 -61.79 -1.74
N VAL A 15 -33.72 -61.12 -0.59
CA VAL A 15 -34.37 -61.20 0.77
C VAL A 15 -33.46 -60.36 1.71
N GLY A 16 -33.88 -59.47 2.61
CA GLY A 16 -35.19 -59.10 3.12
C GLY A 16 -35.08 -57.91 4.09
N VAL A 17 -36.23 -57.30 4.34
CA VAL A 17 -36.49 -56.12 5.18
C VAL A 17 -36.45 -56.49 6.67
N HIS A 18 -35.88 -55.62 7.52
CA HIS A 18 -36.41 -55.40 8.87
C HIS A 18 -36.07 -54.02 9.40
N SER A 19 -37.12 -53.23 9.63
CA SER A 19 -37.16 -52.04 10.49
C SER A 19 -37.17 -52.45 11.96
N ILE A 20 -36.45 -51.73 12.82
CA ILE A 20 -36.76 -51.54 14.24
C ILE A 20 -36.47 -50.08 14.60
N GLU A 21 -37.50 -49.37 15.05
CA GLU A 21 -37.46 -48.05 15.69
C GLU A 21 -37.18 -48.15 17.20
N THR A 22 -36.90 -46.98 17.80
CA THR A 22 -37.00 -46.59 19.23
C THR A 22 -35.91 -47.06 20.20
N ALA A 23 -35.45 -46.26 21.18
CA ALA A 23 -35.62 -44.84 21.52
C ALA A 23 -34.64 -44.48 22.67
N ASN A 24 -34.55 -43.16 22.92
CA ASN A 24 -34.06 -42.45 24.10
C ASN A 24 -32.55 -42.31 24.33
N ASP A 25 -32.08 -41.27 25.01
CA ASP A 25 -32.47 -39.87 25.25
C ASP A 25 -31.29 -39.34 26.10
N GLY A 26 -30.85 -38.10 25.86
CA GLY A 26 -29.59 -37.64 26.46
C GLY A 26 -29.27 -36.19 26.12
N SER A 27 -30.23 -35.32 26.38
CA SER A 27 -30.06 -33.88 26.42
C SER A 27 -28.86 -33.45 27.29
N THR A 28 -28.00 -32.58 26.76
CA THR A 28 -27.29 -31.57 27.56
C THR A 28 -26.87 -30.42 26.66
N LYS A 29 -27.80 -29.46 26.53
CA LYS A 29 -27.52 -28.09 26.10
C LYS A 29 -26.44 -27.51 27.03
N ARG A 30 -25.21 -27.36 26.55
CA ARG A 30 -24.28 -26.37 27.09
C ARG A 30 -24.40 -25.10 26.26
N GLN A 31 -25.17 -24.15 26.80
CA GLN A 31 -25.06 -22.74 26.44
C GLN A 31 -23.60 -22.32 26.62
N LYS A 32 -22.93 -21.95 25.54
CA LYS A 32 -21.72 -21.15 25.60
C LYS A 32 -22.10 -19.76 25.13
N ILE A 33 -22.23 -18.85 26.10
CA ILE A 33 -22.23 -17.41 25.89
C ILE A 33 -20.90 -17.10 25.18
N VAL A 34 -21.00 -16.65 23.93
CA VAL A 34 -19.90 -15.99 23.23
C VAL A 34 -20.39 -14.59 22.91
N ASN A 35 -19.98 -13.65 23.75
CA ASN A 35 -19.91 -12.25 23.39
C ASN A 35 -18.88 -12.12 22.27
N SER A 36 -19.33 -11.69 21.09
CA SER A 36 -18.46 -11.02 20.12
C SER A 36 -19.33 -10.11 19.28
N ASP A 37 -19.52 -8.90 19.80
CA ASP A 37 -19.74 -7.70 19.00
C ASP A 37 -18.64 -7.60 17.94
N THR A 38 -19.05 -7.50 16.67
CA THR A 38 -18.58 -6.55 15.64
C THR A 38 -19.06 -7.02 14.26
N THR A 39 -20.36 -6.92 14.03
CA THR A 39 -20.95 -6.85 12.69
C THR A 39 -21.01 -5.38 12.28
N ASN A 40 -20.08 -4.93 11.43
CA ASN A 40 -20.21 -3.64 10.75
C ASN A 40 -20.98 -3.87 9.45
N ASP A 41 -22.30 -3.98 9.56
CA ASP A 41 -23.23 -3.70 8.47
C ASP A 41 -23.48 -2.19 8.45
N PHE A 42 -23.26 -1.53 7.30
CA PHE A 42 -23.72 -0.17 7.09
C PHE A 42 -24.44 -0.07 5.74
N GLU A 43 -25.75 -0.27 5.79
CA GLU A 43 -26.70 0.50 4.98
C GLU A 43 -26.94 1.84 5.70
N MET A 44 -26.73 2.95 5.00
CA MET A 44 -27.23 4.26 5.43
C MET A 44 -28.16 4.76 4.33
N VAL A 45 -29.45 4.62 4.64
CA VAL A 45 -30.60 5.12 3.89
C VAL A 45 -30.53 6.64 3.81
N SER A 46 -30.68 7.17 2.61
CA SER A 46 -30.93 8.60 2.36
C SER A 46 -32.38 8.93 2.68
N SER A 47 -32.60 9.90 3.57
CA SER A 47 -33.91 10.53 3.72
C SER A 47 -33.77 12.01 3.41
N GLN A 48 -34.35 12.40 2.26
CA GLN A 48 -34.81 13.76 2.02
C GLN A 48 -35.96 14.05 2.97
N GLU A 49 -35.99 15.23 3.59
CA GLU A 49 -37.25 15.88 3.93
C GLU A 49 -37.04 17.40 3.92
N THR A 50 -37.76 18.02 2.99
CA THR A 50 -38.05 19.45 2.87
C THR A 50 -38.90 19.92 4.03
N HIS A 51 -38.57 21.07 4.63
CA HIS A 51 -39.56 21.89 5.32
C HIS A 51 -39.25 23.38 5.11
N GLU A 52 -40.08 24.01 4.27
CA GLU A 52 -40.32 25.46 4.22
C GLU A 52 -41.19 25.89 5.41
N PHE A 53 -40.99 27.14 5.85
CA PHE A 53 -41.87 28.13 6.52
C PHE A 53 -40.91 29.09 7.25
N GLY A 54 -40.96 30.41 7.19
CA GLY A 54 -42.01 31.35 6.80
C GLY A 54 -41.95 32.52 7.80
N ASP A 55 -41.62 33.71 7.28
CA ASP A 55 -41.77 35.10 7.78
C ASP A 55 -42.31 35.41 9.19
N HIS A 56 -41.63 36.35 9.89
CA HIS A 56 -42.16 37.65 10.38
C HIS A 56 -41.33 38.25 11.55
N GLY A 57 -41.09 39.57 11.49
CA GLY A 57 -41.17 40.44 12.69
C GLY A 57 -40.04 41.44 12.95
N SER A 58 -40.21 42.69 12.50
CA SER A 58 -39.48 43.89 12.93
C SER A 58 -39.73 44.30 14.40
N SER A 59 -38.73 44.93 15.04
CA SER A 59 -38.85 46.12 15.92
C SER A 59 -37.43 46.50 16.41
N SER A 60 -36.81 47.61 16.00
CA SER A 60 -36.98 49.03 16.40
C SER A 60 -36.54 49.37 17.84
N ALA A 61 -35.34 49.96 17.93
CA ALA A 61 -34.90 51.10 18.75
C ALA A 61 -35.34 51.24 20.22
N GLN A 62 -34.35 51.33 21.12
CA GLN A 62 -34.31 52.32 22.20
C GLN A 62 -32.86 52.76 22.49
N THR A 63 -32.62 54.04 22.22
CA THR A 63 -31.56 54.89 22.78
C THR A 63 -32.01 55.42 24.13
N GLU A 64 -31.18 55.35 25.18
CA GLU A 64 -31.13 56.38 26.22
C GLU A 64 -29.69 56.54 26.72
N SER A 65 -29.25 57.79 26.68
CA SER A 65 -27.97 58.32 27.12
C SER A 65 -27.97 58.61 28.62
N LEU A 66 -26.80 58.55 29.25
CA LEU A 66 -26.48 59.43 30.39
C LEU A 66 -24.99 59.81 30.34
N GLU A 67 -24.79 61.09 30.02
CA GLU A 67 -23.62 61.95 30.22
C GLU A 67 -23.10 61.85 31.69
N SER A 68 -21.90 62.22 32.11
CA SER A 68 -20.81 63.07 31.61
C SER A 68 -19.60 62.85 32.53
N ARG A 69 -18.36 63.00 32.03
CA ARG A 69 -17.36 63.88 32.66
C ARG A 69 -16.17 64.14 31.73
N LEU A 70 -15.94 65.43 31.56
CA LEU A 70 -14.98 66.12 30.72
C LEU A 70 -13.52 65.76 31.04
N HIS A 71 -12.70 65.61 30.00
CA HIS A 71 -11.51 66.44 29.86
C HIS A 71 -11.13 66.58 28.37
N GLU A 72 -11.15 67.82 27.91
CA GLU A 72 -10.63 68.26 26.62
C GLU A 72 -9.11 68.09 26.60
N THR A 73 -8.61 67.42 25.55
CA THR A 73 -7.36 67.84 24.89
C THR A 73 -7.58 67.77 23.39
N SER A 74 -7.53 68.95 22.80
CA SER A 74 -7.48 69.24 21.38
C SER A 74 -6.42 68.41 20.64
N SER A 75 -6.84 67.69 19.61
CA SER A 75 -6.03 67.50 18.40
C SER A 75 -6.94 67.15 17.22
N HIS A 76 -6.98 68.06 16.25
CA HIS A 76 -7.49 67.82 14.90
C HIS A 76 -6.85 66.55 14.32
N LEU A 77 -7.63 65.48 14.17
CA LEU A 77 -7.29 64.35 13.31
C LEU A 77 -8.15 64.43 12.06
N THR A 78 -7.48 64.74 10.96
CA THR A 78 -8.04 64.79 9.62
C THR A 78 -8.48 63.40 9.19
N GLN A 79 -9.66 63.30 8.57
CA GLN A 79 -10.26 62.07 8.01
C GLN A 79 -9.35 61.33 7.00
N ALA A 80 -8.27 62.00 6.54
CA ALA A 80 -7.23 61.45 5.69
C ALA A 80 -6.22 60.55 6.45
N ASP A 81 -5.97 60.80 7.75
CA ASP A 81 -5.00 60.04 8.53
C ASP A 81 -5.55 58.66 8.92
N THR A 82 -6.86 58.56 9.19
CA THR A 82 -7.54 57.27 9.41
C THR A 82 -7.55 56.37 8.18
N HIS A 83 -7.54 56.96 6.97
CA HIS A 83 -7.53 56.19 5.72
C HIS A 83 -6.13 55.68 5.35
N ASN A 84 -5.08 56.42 5.73
CA ASN A 84 -3.68 55.99 5.61
C ASN A 84 -3.30 54.94 6.66
N ASP A 85 -3.83 55.03 7.89
CA ASP A 85 -3.64 54.00 8.92
C ASP A 85 -4.32 52.68 8.56
N LEU A 86 -5.54 52.73 7.99
CA LEU A 86 -6.20 51.51 7.49
C LEU A 86 -5.50 50.95 6.24
N SER A 87 -5.09 51.79 5.29
CA SER A 87 -4.33 51.33 4.12
C SER A 87 -2.98 50.72 4.49
N SER A 88 -2.27 51.27 5.47
CA SER A 88 -1.01 50.68 5.96
C SER A 88 -1.23 49.43 6.80
N LEU A 89 -2.35 49.35 7.56
CA LEU A 89 -2.80 48.10 8.21
C LEU A 89 -3.13 47.02 7.19
N PHE A 90 -3.84 47.32 6.10
CA PHE A 90 -4.13 46.35 5.04
C PHE A 90 -2.91 46.00 4.19
N ALA A 91 -1.99 46.95 3.97
CA ALA A 91 -0.73 46.70 3.25
C ALA A 91 0.25 45.83 4.05
N ASN A 92 0.16 45.87 5.39
CA ASN A 92 0.99 45.08 6.31
C ASN A 92 0.26 43.86 6.90
N MET A 93 -1.03 43.68 6.60
CA MET A 93 -1.76 42.46 6.96
C MET A 93 -1.32 41.35 6.01
N ALA A 94 -0.42 40.49 6.51
CA ALA A 94 -0.16 39.21 5.89
C ALA A 94 -1.50 38.47 5.71
N LEU A 95 -1.87 38.19 4.46
CA LEU A 95 -3.00 37.31 4.15
C LEU A 95 -2.83 36.00 4.94
N PRO A 96 -3.90 35.38 5.46
CA PRO A 96 -3.82 34.06 6.08
C PRO A 96 -3.05 33.11 5.15
N GLY A 97 -1.87 32.68 5.61
CA GLY A 97 -0.99 31.78 4.85
C GLY A 97 0.15 32.42 4.04
N HIS A 98 0.46 33.71 4.21
CA HIS A 98 1.59 34.36 3.51
C HIS A 98 2.98 33.77 3.90
N ASP A 99 3.11 33.19 5.10
CA ASP A 99 4.31 32.48 5.57
C ASP A 99 4.34 30.97 5.18
N ARG A 100 3.35 30.49 4.40
CA ARG A 100 3.21 29.07 4.04
C ARG A 100 3.90 28.77 2.72
N ARG A 101 4.34 27.52 2.55
CA ARG A 101 5.12 27.13 1.37
C ARG A 101 4.36 27.42 0.06
N PRO A 102 5.02 27.98 -0.96
CA PRO A 102 4.39 28.27 -2.25
C PRO A 102 3.97 27.00 -3.01
N ASP A 103 4.42 25.82 -2.58
CA ASP A 103 4.12 24.52 -3.17
C ASP A 103 3.32 23.60 -2.23
N GLU A 104 2.66 24.15 -1.20
CA GLU A 104 1.92 23.36 -0.20
C GLU A 104 0.74 22.58 -0.79
N TYR A 105 0.19 23.02 -1.93
CA TYR A 105 -0.73 22.21 -2.73
C TYR A 105 -0.53 22.39 -4.24
N ILE A 106 -0.99 21.37 -5.00
CA ILE A 106 -1.08 21.36 -6.46
C ILE A 106 -2.52 21.07 -6.87
N LEU A 107 -3.05 21.84 -7.83
CA LEU A 107 -4.34 21.58 -8.47
C LEU A 107 -4.11 20.85 -9.79
N VAL A 108 -4.66 19.64 -9.91
CA VAL A 108 -4.56 18.84 -11.12
C VAL A 108 -5.92 18.77 -11.81
N ARG A 109 -5.95 19.02 -13.12
CA ARG A 109 -7.13 18.92 -13.99
C ARG A 109 -6.89 17.96 -15.14
N GLN A 110 -7.94 17.27 -15.59
CA GLN A 110 -7.89 16.51 -16.85
C GLN A 110 -7.96 17.47 -18.03
N THR A 111 -7.16 17.22 -19.06
CA THR A 111 -7.10 18.03 -20.29
C THR A 111 -7.44 17.24 -21.55
N GLY A 112 -7.80 15.96 -21.41
CA GLY A 112 -8.28 15.08 -22.49
C GLY A 112 -7.69 13.67 -22.38
N GLY A 113 -8.51 12.63 -22.59
CA GLY A 113 -8.07 11.24 -22.46
C GLY A 113 -7.31 10.98 -21.15
N ASP A 114 -6.12 10.37 -21.26
CA ASP A 114 -5.20 10.14 -20.14
C ASP A 114 -4.39 11.38 -19.72
N ALA A 115 -4.51 12.52 -20.41
CA ALA A 115 -3.69 13.71 -20.18
C ALA A 115 -4.22 14.59 -19.04
N VAL A 116 -3.28 15.09 -18.23
CA VAL A 116 -3.55 15.99 -17.10
C VAL A 116 -2.59 17.16 -17.09
N ALA A 117 -3.01 18.27 -16.48
CA ALA A 117 -2.16 19.43 -16.21
C ALA A 117 -2.23 19.76 -14.72
N GLY A 118 -1.10 20.18 -14.14
CA GLY A 118 -1.00 20.59 -12.74
C GLY A 118 -0.51 22.03 -12.61
N VAL A 119 -1.04 22.76 -11.63
CA VAL A 119 -0.56 24.10 -11.26
C VAL A 119 -0.34 24.14 -9.74
N THR A 120 0.83 24.59 -9.32
CA THR A 120 1.18 24.78 -7.90
C THR A 120 0.52 26.05 -7.36
N LYS A 121 0.26 26.08 -6.04
CA LYS A 121 -0.33 27.26 -5.36
C LYS A 121 0.36 28.58 -5.77
N GLY A 122 1.69 28.62 -5.75
CA GLY A 122 2.48 29.82 -6.04
C GLY A 122 2.39 30.31 -7.48
N ASN A 123 1.94 29.47 -8.41
CA ASN A 123 1.85 29.78 -9.84
C ASN A 123 0.38 29.91 -10.31
N LEU A 124 -0.58 30.06 -9.39
CA LEU A 124 -1.97 30.32 -9.74
C LEU A 124 -2.12 31.75 -10.28
N GLU A 125 -2.64 31.88 -11.51
CA GLU A 125 -2.90 33.18 -12.15
C GLU A 125 -4.14 33.89 -11.59
N HIS A 126 -5.03 33.13 -10.93
CA HIS A 126 -6.27 33.61 -10.33
C HIS A 126 -6.57 32.88 -9.03
N LEU A 127 -7.48 33.42 -8.22
CA LEU A 127 -8.02 32.74 -7.04
C LEU A 127 -9.09 31.72 -7.47
N PRO A 128 -8.85 30.41 -7.35
CA PRO A 128 -9.79 29.43 -7.86
C PRO A 128 -11.11 29.44 -7.08
N THR A 129 -12.20 29.22 -7.79
CA THR A 129 -13.53 29.12 -7.18
C THR A 129 -13.70 27.80 -6.41
N LYS A 130 -14.71 27.74 -5.54
CA LYS A 130 -15.10 26.49 -4.85
C LYS A 130 -15.34 25.33 -5.83
N ALA A 131 -15.95 25.62 -6.97
CA ALA A 131 -16.23 24.63 -8.00
C ALA A 131 -14.93 24.13 -8.66
N GLU A 132 -14.00 25.02 -9.00
CA GLU A 132 -12.69 24.64 -9.56
C GLU A 132 -11.87 23.79 -8.59
N PHE A 133 -11.85 24.17 -7.30
CA PHE A 133 -11.21 23.35 -6.27
C PHE A 133 -11.84 21.96 -6.19
N ASN A 134 -13.17 21.86 -6.16
CA ASN A 134 -13.87 20.58 -6.07
C ASN A 134 -13.82 19.76 -7.37
N ALA A 135 -13.61 20.37 -8.53
CA ALA A 135 -13.42 19.67 -9.80
C ALA A 135 -11.99 19.11 -9.94
N SER A 136 -11.02 19.72 -9.25
CA SER A 136 -9.61 19.35 -9.31
C SER A 136 -9.29 18.15 -8.42
N CYS A 137 -8.31 17.34 -8.84
CA CYS A 137 -7.57 16.50 -7.91
C CYS A 137 -6.57 17.39 -7.14
N ARG A 138 -6.83 17.59 -5.85
CA ARG A 138 -6.02 18.45 -4.98
C ARG A 138 -4.97 17.63 -4.26
N LEU A 139 -3.70 17.96 -4.50
CA LEU A 139 -2.56 17.27 -3.95
C LEU A 139 -1.93 18.10 -2.82
N TYR A 140 -1.91 17.60 -1.60
CA TYR A 140 -1.40 18.30 -0.41
C TYR A 140 -0.01 17.82 -0.01
N ARG A 141 0.94 18.74 0.13
CA ARG A 141 2.35 18.45 0.44
C ARG A 141 2.52 18.11 1.93
N ASP A 142 3.18 17.00 2.25
CA ASP A 142 3.61 16.67 3.61
C ASP A 142 5.03 17.22 3.92
N GLY A 143 5.52 16.96 5.13
CA GLY A 143 6.85 17.39 5.57
C GLY A 143 8.03 16.82 4.78
N ALA A 144 7.86 15.67 4.13
CA ALA A 144 8.87 15.05 3.26
C ALA A 144 8.74 15.49 1.79
N GLY A 145 7.74 16.30 1.46
CA GLY A 145 7.43 16.65 0.08
C GLY A 145 6.67 15.56 -0.68
N ASN A 146 6.08 14.58 -0.01
CA ASN A 146 5.09 13.69 -0.62
C ASN A 146 3.79 14.47 -0.84
N TYR A 147 3.03 14.12 -1.87
CA TYR A 147 1.73 14.75 -2.15
C TYR A 147 0.58 13.75 -2.00
N PHE A 148 -0.38 14.10 -1.16
CA PHE A 148 -1.55 13.26 -0.85
C PHE A 148 -2.80 13.79 -1.55
N PRO A 149 -3.61 12.94 -2.20
CA PRO A 149 -4.94 13.33 -2.66
C PRO A 149 -5.93 13.45 -1.47
N PRO A 150 -7.11 14.07 -1.66
CA PRO A 150 -8.01 14.45 -0.57
C PRO A 150 -8.42 13.35 0.41
N PRO A 151 -8.89 12.15 -0.03
CA PRO A 151 -9.34 11.13 0.92
C PRO A 151 -8.20 10.59 1.77
N LEU A 152 -6.98 10.53 1.22
CA LEU A 152 -5.80 10.05 1.92
C LEU A 152 -5.20 11.11 2.84
N ALA A 153 -5.21 12.38 2.42
CA ALA A 153 -4.81 13.50 3.26
C ALA A 153 -5.72 13.63 4.48
N PHE A 154 -7.03 13.46 4.30
CA PHE A 154 -8.01 13.44 5.39
C PHE A 154 -7.76 12.27 6.36
N GLU A 155 -7.63 11.04 5.83
CA GLU A 155 -7.42 9.87 6.70
C GLU A 155 -6.09 9.91 7.47
N ARG A 156 -5.08 10.62 6.94
CA ARG A 156 -3.77 10.81 7.58
C ARG A 156 -3.81 11.72 8.83
N ILE A 157 -4.86 12.52 9.00
CA ILE A 157 -5.09 13.29 10.23
C ILE A 157 -5.28 12.29 11.37
N ALA A 158 -4.41 12.31 12.39
CA ALA A 158 -4.64 11.45 13.55
C ALA A 158 -5.78 11.99 14.39
N ALA A 159 -6.57 11.05 14.91
CA ALA A 159 -7.53 11.28 15.97
C ALA A 159 -7.11 10.41 17.16
N PRO A 160 -7.37 10.85 18.40
CA PRO A 160 -7.19 10.02 19.59
C PRO A 160 -7.87 8.65 19.40
N GLN A 161 -7.22 7.58 19.87
CA GLN A 161 -7.70 6.21 19.66
C GLN A 161 -8.94 5.91 20.52
N GLU A 162 -9.13 6.69 21.59
CA GLU A 162 -10.22 6.58 22.55
C GLU A 162 -11.56 7.08 21.99
N LEU A 163 -11.54 7.84 20.90
CA LEU A 163 -12.74 8.34 20.25
C LEU A 163 -13.42 7.25 19.41
N ASP A 164 -14.74 7.23 19.44
CA ASP A 164 -15.55 6.40 18.54
C ASP A 164 -15.44 6.88 17.08
N THR A 165 -15.89 6.06 16.13
CA THR A 165 -15.74 6.35 14.69
C THR A 165 -16.34 7.70 14.28
N LYS A 166 -17.51 8.04 14.84
CA LYS A 166 -18.21 9.30 14.51
C LYS A 166 -17.44 10.50 15.05
N SER A 167 -16.98 10.45 16.30
CA SER A 167 -16.19 11.55 16.88
C SER A 167 -14.81 11.67 16.25
N ARG A 168 -14.19 10.55 15.83
CA ARG A 168 -12.95 10.58 15.05
C ARG A 168 -13.13 11.30 13.72
N PHE A 169 -14.22 11.02 13.00
CA PHE A 169 -14.52 11.72 11.75
C PHE A 169 -14.72 13.22 11.99
N GLN A 170 -15.52 13.60 12.99
CA GLN A 170 -15.77 15.00 13.33
C GLN A 170 -14.48 15.73 13.71
N HIS A 171 -13.61 15.10 14.52
CA HIS A 171 -12.30 15.63 14.86
C HIS A 171 -11.44 15.87 13.62
N LYS A 172 -11.35 14.89 12.71
CA LYS A 172 -10.62 15.05 11.44
C LYS A 172 -11.23 16.15 10.58
N LEU A 173 -12.56 16.29 10.57
CA LEU A 173 -13.29 17.31 9.81
C LEU A 173 -12.99 18.74 10.30
N GLU A 174 -12.89 18.95 11.61
CA GLU A 174 -12.50 20.25 12.17
C GLU A 174 -11.07 20.64 11.80
N VAL A 175 -10.13 19.69 11.88
CA VAL A 175 -8.74 19.89 11.48
C VAL A 175 -8.65 20.16 9.97
N TRP A 176 -9.37 19.38 9.16
CA TRP A 176 -9.47 19.53 7.71
C TRP A 176 -9.98 20.92 7.31
N ASN A 177 -11.14 21.33 7.83
CA ASN A 177 -11.78 22.60 7.48
C ASN A 177 -10.90 23.80 7.83
N ARG A 178 -10.25 23.77 8.99
CA ARG A 178 -9.35 24.83 9.42
C ARG A 178 -8.10 24.91 8.55
N ALA A 179 -7.46 23.79 8.26
CA ALA A 179 -6.30 23.80 7.37
C ALA A 179 -6.66 24.32 5.97
N HIS A 180 -7.86 24.02 5.47
CA HIS A 180 -8.36 24.57 4.20
C HIS A 180 -8.57 26.08 4.27
N ALA A 181 -9.13 26.60 5.37
CA ALA A 181 -9.25 28.03 5.60
C ALA A 181 -7.87 28.73 5.64
N GLU A 182 -6.88 28.13 6.31
CA GLU A 182 -5.51 28.64 6.37
C GLU A 182 -4.77 28.59 5.01
N MET A 183 -5.12 27.64 4.14
CA MET A 183 -4.56 27.53 2.78
C MET A 183 -5.32 28.35 1.73
N GLY A 184 -6.45 28.97 2.09
CA GLY A 184 -7.33 29.68 1.15
C GLY A 184 -8.11 28.77 0.19
N ILE A 185 -8.30 27.49 0.53
CA ILE A 185 -9.01 26.52 -0.32
C ILE A 185 -10.49 26.51 0.05
N THR A 186 -11.36 26.93 -0.87
CA THR A 186 -12.81 27.03 -0.64
C THR A 186 -13.59 25.76 -0.99
N GLY A 187 -13.04 24.89 -1.85
CA GLY A 187 -13.58 23.56 -2.17
C GLY A 187 -12.95 22.48 -1.30
N THR A 188 -13.69 21.99 -0.30
CA THR A 188 -13.17 21.11 0.76
C THR A 188 -13.72 19.68 0.70
N ASN A 189 -14.32 19.25 -0.43
CA ASN A 189 -14.87 17.90 -0.56
C ASN A 189 -13.78 16.83 -0.39
N ILE A 190 -14.03 15.82 0.44
CA ILE A 190 -13.02 14.80 0.78
C ILE A 190 -12.96 13.66 -0.25
N PHE A 191 -14.07 13.35 -0.94
CA PHE A 191 -14.18 12.26 -1.93
C PHE A 191 -13.87 10.85 -1.37
N TYR A 192 -14.32 10.56 -0.15
CA TYR A 192 -14.12 9.24 0.47
C TYR A 192 -15.13 8.17 0.00
N GLN A 193 -16.21 8.59 -0.68
CA GLN A 193 -17.30 7.73 -1.14
C GLN A 193 -16.76 6.62 -2.07
N THR A 194 -17.11 5.37 -1.76
CA THR A 194 -16.78 4.20 -2.57
C THR A 194 -17.76 4.05 -3.72
N ASP A 195 -17.30 3.50 -4.85
CA ASP A 195 -18.21 3.04 -5.90
C ASP A 195 -19.09 1.90 -5.35
N LYS A 196 -20.40 2.16 -5.25
CA LYS A 196 -21.38 1.23 -4.67
C LYS A 196 -21.63 0.01 -5.56
N ASN A 197 -21.21 0.04 -6.83
CA ASN A 197 -21.38 -1.07 -7.76
C ASN A 197 -20.33 -2.17 -7.57
N ILE A 198 -19.21 -1.87 -6.91
CA ILE A 198 -18.08 -2.79 -6.75
C ILE A 198 -18.15 -3.46 -5.38
N LYS A 199 -18.35 -4.78 -5.38
CA LYS A 199 -18.41 -5.61 -4.15
C LYS A 199 -17.04 -6.17 -3.80
N LEU A 200 -16.65 -6.02 -2.53
CA LEU A 200 -15.39 -6.56 -2.00
C LEU A 200 -15.43 -8.10 -1.91
N ASP A 201 -14.25 -8.70 -1.83
CA ASP A 201 -14.06 -10.13 -1.55
C ASP A 201 -14.30 -10.47 -0.07
N GLN A 202 -14.17 -11.75 0.29
CA GLN A 202 -14.33 -12.23 1.67
C GLN A 202 -13.30 -11.64 2.65
N ASN A 203 -12.21 -11.05 2.16
CA ASN A 203 -11.19 -10.38 2.96
C ASN A 203 -11.41 -8.86 3.04
N TYR A 204 -12.57 -8.37 2.59
CA TYR A 204 -12.87 -6.95 2.48
C TYR A 204 -11.86 -6.17 1.61
N ARG A 205 -11.39 -6.79 0.51
CA ARG A 205 -10.49 -6.19 -0.48
C ARG A 205 -11.13 -6.18 -1.88
N LEU A 206 -10.58 -5.35 -2.77
CA LEU A 206 -10.97 -5.38 -4.18
C LEU A 206 -10.60 -6.73 -4.79
N LYS A 207 -11.49 -7.27 -5.62
CA LYS A 207 -11.20 -8.47 -6.41
C LYS A 207 -10.13 -8.17 -7.46
N PRO A 208 -9.41 -9.20 -7.97
CA PRO A 208 -8.37 -9.01 -8.97
C PRO A 208 -8.81 -8.27 -10.22
N GLU A 209 -10.06 -8.41 -10.64
CA GLU A 209 -10.66 -7.75 -11.80
C GLU A 209 -10.98 -6.26 -11.55
N ASP A 210 -11.34 -5.88 -10.32
CA ASP A 210 -11.81 -4.53 -9.98
C ASP A 210 -10.67 -3.58 -9.59
N ARG A 211 -9.49 -4.12 -9.26
CA ARG A 211 -8.34 -3.36 -8.75
C ARG A 211 -7.48 -2.69 -9.81
N TYR A 212 -7.92 -2.62 -11.07
CA TYR A 212 -7.16 -1.98 -12.15
C TYR A 212 -7.93 -0.83 -12.80
N ILE A 213 -7.21 0.22 -13.15
CA ILE A 213 -7.63 1.28 -14.07
C ILE A 213 -6.96 1.05 -15.42
N GLN A 214 -7.75 1.08 -16.48
CA GLN A 214 -7.26 0.99 -17.86
C GLN A 214 -6.95 2.41 -18.35
N THR A 215 -5.71 2.65 -18.78
CA THR A 215 -5.36 3.83 -19.57
C THR A 215 -5.56 3.51 -21.05
N GLU A 216 -5.85 4.52 -21.87
CA GLU A 216 -6.05 4.36 -23.31
C GLU A 216 -4.77 3.86 -24.01
N LYS A 217 -3.61 4.39 -23.59
CA LYS A 217 -2.33 4.16 -24.29
C LYS A 217 -1.24 3.45 -23.48
N TYR A 218 -1.32 3.49 -22.15
CA TYR A 218 -0.18 3.16 -21.27
C TYR A 218 -0.35 1.85 -20.48
N GLY A 219 -1.41 1.09 -20.78
CA GLY A 219 -1.73 -0.18 -20.13
C GLY A 219 -2.51 -0.02 -18.82
N ARG A 220 -2.56 -1.10 -18.04
CA ARG A 220 -3.31 -1.14 -16.76
C ARG A 220 -2.47 -0.63 -15.60
N ARG A 221 -3.14 -0.05 -14.60
CA ARG A 221 -2.54 0.41 -13.34
C ARG A 221 -3.35 -0.09 -12.15
N GLU A 222 -2.69 -0.74 -11.21
CA GLU A 222 -3.35 -1.25 -10.01
C GLU A 222 -3.68 -0.10 -9.05
N VAL A 223 -4.88 -0.14 -8.45
CA VAL A 223 -5.37 0.84 -7.49
C VAL A 223 -5.81 0.17 -6.19
N GLN A 224 -5.63 0.88 -5.07
CA GLN A 224 -5.93 0.35 -3.73
C GLN A 224 -7.43 0.33 -3.39
N LYS A 225 -8.20 1.29 -3.93
CA LYS A 225 -9.61 1.51 -3.60
C LYS A 225 -10.34 2.12 -4.81
N ARG A 226 -11.61 1.71 -5.02
CA ARG A 226 -12.51 2.29 -6.02
C ARG A 226 -13.39 3.35 -5.37
N TYR A 227 -13.23 4.59 -5.84
CA TYR A 227 -13.97 5.74 -5.36
C TYR A 227 -15.06 6.11 -6.38
N GLU A 228 -16.16 6.66 -5.90
CA GLU A 228 -17.20 7.21 -6.79
C GLU A 228 -16.65 8.36 -7.65
N HIS A 229 -15.72 9.15 -7.10
CA HIS A 229 -15.09 10.30 -7.75
C HIS A 229 -13.61 10.00 -8.02
N GLU A 230 -13.33 9.09 -8.95
CA GLU A 230 -11.99 8.49 -9.14
C GLU A 230 -10.87 9.52 -9.43
N PHE A 231 -11.15 10.54 -10.24
CA PHE A 231 -10.15 11.57 -10.57
C PHE A 231 -9.81 12.43 -9.34
N GLN A 232 -10.83 13.01 -8.70
CA GLN A 232 -10.67 13.90 -7.55
C GLN A 232 -10.07 13.18 -6.34
N ALA A 233 -10.32 11.87 -6.21
CA ALA A 233 -9.73 11.02 -5.18
C ALA A 233 -8.26 10.65 -5.44
N GLY A 234 -7.70 11.00 -6.61
CA GLY A 234 -6.30 10.75 -6.98
C GLY A 234 -6.02 9.38 -7.59
N SER A 235 -7.04 8.57 -7.87
CA SER A 235 -6.86 7.23 -8.45
C SER A 235 -6.49 7.24 -9.94
N LEU A 236 -6.73 8.35 -10.65
CA LEU A 236 -6.49 8.49 -12.09
C LEU A 236 -5.28 9.37 -12.46
N LEU A 237 -4.35 9.58 -11.52
CA LEU A 237 -3.14 10.36 -11.78
C LEU A 237 -2.09 9.58 -12.59
N PRO A 238 -1.20 10.25 -13.35
CA PRO A 238 -0.07 9.58 -14.01
C PRO A 238 0.97 9.00 -13.04
N ASP A 239 1.88 8.21 -13.58
CA ASP A 239 2.88 7.48 -12.80
C ASP A 239 3.90 8.40 -12.11
N ILE A 240 4.29 9.48 -12.80
CA ILE A 240 5.38 10.38 -12.38
C ILE A 240 4.89 11.83 -12.42
N LEU A 241 5.19 12.58 -11.36
CA LEU A 241 5.06 14.04 -11.29
C LEU A 241 6.44 14.66 -11.10
N ILE A 242 6.82 15.55 -12.01
CA ILE A 242 8.05 16.33 -11.97
C ILE A 242 7.67 17.75 -11.58
N LYS A 243 8.29 18.28 -10.51
CA LYS A 243 8.14 19.67 -10.08
C LYS A 243 9.48 20.38 -10.25
N THR A 244 9.55 21.34 -11.17
CA THR A 244 10.76 22.13 -11.44
C THR A 244 11.08 23.07 -10.25
N PRO A 245 12.29 23.66 -10.20
CA PRO A 245 12.62 24.69 -9.21
C PRO A 245 11.67 25.91 -9.26
N GLN A 246 11.12 26.21 -10.44
CA GLN A 246 10.13 27.26 -10.67
C GLN A 246 8.70 26.83 -10.30
N ASN A 247 8.52 25.63 -9.75
CA ASN A 247 7.24 25.00 -9.39
C ASN A 247 6.31 24.69 -10.57
N ASP A 248 6.87 24.55 -11.78
CA ASP A 248 6.13 24.01 -12.93
C ASP A 248 5.97 22.50 -12.80
N ILE A 249 4.83 22.00 -13.28
CA ILE A 249 4.44 20.58 -13.14
C ILE A 249 4.42 19.90 -14.50
N HIS A 250 5.16 18.80 -14.60
CA HIS A 250 5.09 17.88 -15.73
C HIS A 250 4.66 16.49 -15.24
N PHE A 251 3.72 15.88 -15.97
CA PHE A 251 3.26 14.53 -15.68
C PHE A 251 3.73 13.56 -16.77
N VAL A 252 4.11 12.35 -16.38
CA VAL A 252 4.62 11.31 -17.29
C VAL A 252 4.01 9.96 -16.94
N TYR A 253 3.60 9.22 -17.98
CA TYR A 253 3.31 7.79 -17.89
C TYR A 253 4.50 6.99 -18.38
N ARG A 254 4.78 5.89 -17.70
CA ARG A 254 5.66 4.83 -18.21
C ARG A 254 4.85 3.85 -19.04
N PHE A 255 5.47 3.14 -19.96
CA PHE A 255 4.84 2.02 -20.65
C PHE A 255 5.89 1.04 -21.16
N ALA A 256 5.46 -0.19 -21.44
CA ALA A 256 6.36 -1.22 -21.92
C ALA A 256 7.02 -0.78 -23.24
N GLY A 257 8.36 -0.74 -23.27
CA GLY A 257 9.12 -0.34 -24.46
C GLY A 257 9.29 1.18 -24.65
N ASP A 258 9.03 2.00 -23.63
CA ASP A 258 9.31 3.44 -23.69
C ASP A 258 10.83 3.76 -23.76
N ASN A 259 11.18 5.04 -23.85
CA ASN A 259 12.58 5.51 -23.96
C ASN A 259 13.48 5.12 -22.76
N TYR A 260 12.88 4.71 -21.65
CA TYR A 260 13.54 4.28 -20.43
C TYR A 260 13.33 2.78 -20.16
N ALA A 261 12.94 2.00 -21.17
CA ALA A 261 12.78 0.56 -21.04
C ALA A 261 14.10 -0.10 -20.58
N ASN A 262 14.04 -0.85 -19.47
CA ASN A 262 15.16 -1.50 -18.79
C ASN A 262 16.24 -0.55 -18.24
N LYS A 263 16.00 0.77 -18.26
CA LYS A 263 16.95 1.79 -17.75
C LYS A 263 16.64 2.14 -16.30
N PRO A 264 17.66 2.29 -15.43
CA PRO A 264 17.45 2.58 -14.01
C PRO A 264 16.83 3.96 -13.79
N PHE A 265 16.10 4.10 -12.69
CA PHE A 265 15.54 5.39 -12.26
C PHE A 265 16.62 6.47 -12.10
N ASP A 266 17.84 6.11 -11.68
CA ASP A 266 18.95 7.06 -11.59
C ASP A 266 19.28 7.72 -12.94
N GLU A 267 19.16 6.99 -14.05
CA GLU A 267 19.37 7.56 -15.39
C GLU A 267 18.26 8.55 -15.75
N PHE A 268 17.00 8.20 -15.46
CA PHE A 268 15.87 9.12 -15.61
C PHE A 268 16.06 10.37 -14.75
N GLN A 269 16.42 10.20 -13.47
CA GLN A 269 16.62 11.30 -12.53
C GLN A 269 17.73 12.25 -12.97
N ARG A 270 18.86 11.73 -13.47
CA ARG A 270 19.96 12.55 -14.00
C ARG A 270 19.53 13.36 -15.22
N THR A 271 18.79 12.74 -16.15
CA THR A 271 18.27 13.45 -17.34
C THR A 271 17.30 14.57 -16.94
N ILE A 272 16.35 14.31 -16.04
CA ILE A 272 15.39 15.31 -15.57
C ILE A 272 16.10 16.48 -14.87
N LYS A 273 17.08 16.19 -14.00
CA LYS A 273 17.85 17.24 -13.32
C LYS A 273 18.75 18.03 -14.27
N ALA A 274 19.31 17.40 -15.30
CA ALA A 274 20.06 18.10 -16.33
C ALA A 274 19.17 19.04 -17.16
N GLN A 275 17.92 18.66 -17.41
CA GLN A 275 16.97 19.45 -18.20
C GLN A 275 16.34 20.59 -17.40
N TYR A 276 15.92 20.36 -16.15
CA TYR A 276 15.12 21.30 -15.36
C TYR A 276 15.85 21.89 -14.14
N GLY A 277 17.06 21.42 -13.84
CA GLY A 277 17.87 21.86 -12.70
C GLY A 277 17.96 20.84 -11.56
N ASN A 278 19.05 20.92 -10.78
CA ASN A 278 19.37 19.94 -9.73
C ASN A 278 18.36 19.86 -8.58
N ASP A 279 17.64 20.94 -8.33
CA ASP A 279 16.62 21.06 -7.28
C ASP A 279 15.25 20.53 -7.70
N THR A 280 15.13 20.01 -8.93
CA THR A 280 13.91 19.36 -9.43
C THR A 280 13.50 18.19 -8.52
N GLU A 281 12.23 18.17 -8.15
CA GLU A 281 11.62 17.11 -7.35
C GLU A 281 10.88 16.13 -8.27
N ILE A 282 11.08 14.83 -8.04
CA ILE A 282 10.43 13.77 -8.80
C ILE A 282 9.60 12.93 -7.85
N LYS A 283 8.31 12.80 -8.13
CA LYS A 283 7.35 12.03 -7.35
C LYS A 283 6.92 10.79 -8.12
N LEU A 284 6.86 9.65 -7.44
CA LEU A 284 6.44 8.37 -7.99
C LEU A 284 5.15 7.91 -7.32
N ARG A 285 4.11 7.72 -8.14
CA ARG A 285 2.75 7.36 -7.70
C ARG A 285 2.71 6.01 -6.98
N SER A 286 2.10 5.97 -5.81
CA SER A 286 1.69 4.73 -5.14
C SER A 286 0.34 4.25 -5.69
N LYS A 287 0.04 2.95 -5.57
CA LYS A 287 -1.28 2.36 -5.90
C LYS A 287 -2.45 3.01 -5.17
N SER A 288 -2.18 3.69 -4.05
CA SER A 288 -3.18 4.46 -3.32
C SER A 288 -3.53 5.81 -3.96
N GLY A 289 -2.65 6.36 -4.82
CA GLY A 289 -2.76 7.72 -5.38
C GLY A 289 -1.79 8.74 -4.76
N ILE A 290 -1.04 8.36 -3.71
CA ILE A 290 -0.02 9.24 -3.10
C ILE A 290 1.17 9.38 -4.06
N MET A 291 1.61 10.62 -4.32
CA MET A 291 2.82 10.90 -5.10
C MET A 291 4.00 11.05 -4.15
N HIS A 292 4.74 9.96 -3.93
CA HIS A 292 5.87 9.97 -3.00
C HIS A 292 7.12 10.59 -3.61
N ASP A 293 7.84 11.39 -2.84
CA ASP A 293 9.13 11.92 -3.28
C ASP A 293 10.15 10.79 -3.48
N SER A 294 10.89 10.84 -4.59
CA SER A 294 11.94 9.86 -4.88
C SER A 294 13.01 9.77 -3.79
N LYS A 295 13.45 10.90 -3.20
CA LYS A 295 14.41 10.88 -2.08
C LYS A 295 13.79 10.30 -0.82
N TYR A 296 12.50 10.57 -0.57
CA TYR A 296 11.76 9.95 0.54
C TYR A 296 11.69 8.42 0.38
N LEU A 297 11.44 7.92 -0.84
CA LEU A 297 11.44 6.49 -1.12
C LEU A 297 12.81 5.85 -0.91
N GLU A 298 13.88 6.48 -1.38
CA GLU A 298 15.25 6.00 -1.17
C GLU A 298 15.69 6.05 0.30
N ALA A 299 15.23 7.06 1.06
CA ALA A 299 15.48 7.16 2.50
C ALA A 299 14.69 6.11 3.29
N TRP A 300 13.49 5.74 2.83
CA TRP A 300 12.71 4.63 3.41
C TRP A 300 13.38 3.29 3.12
N GLU A 301 13.81 3.08 1.87
CA GLU A 301 14.33 1.83 1.38
C GLU A 301 15.18 2.05 0.13
N LYS A 302 16.48 1.75 0.20
CA LYS A 302 17.39 1.95 -0.94
C LYS A 302 16.93 1.13 -2.15
N GLY A 303 16.79 1.80 -3.30
CA GLY A 303 16.29 1.25 -4.55
C GLY A 303 14.77 1.24 -4.71
N SER A 304 13.99 1.67 -3.71
CA SER A 304 12.52 1.71 -3.80
C SER A 304 12.03 2.61 -4.95
N ALA A 305 12.74 3.71 -5.25
CA ALA A 305 12.36 4.56 -6.37
C ALA A 305 12.56 3.84 -7.72
N ASP A 306 13.65 3.08 -7.85
CA ASP A 306 13.93 2.26 -9.05
C ASP A 306 12.91 1.14 -9.24
N VAL A 307 12.55 0.43 -8.17
CA VAL A 307 11.52 -0.61 -8.19
C VAL A 307 10.18 -0.04 -8.65
N ARG A 308 9.74 1.07 -8.05
CA ARG A 308 8.47 1.70 -8.40
C ARG A 308 8.47 2.24 -9.84
N PHE A 309 9.57 2.86 -10.27
CA PHE A 309 9.74 3.35 -11.63
C PHE A 309 9.69 2.24 -12.69
N ALA A 310 10.30 1.08 -12.38
CA ALA A 310 10.27 -0.10 -13.23
C ALA A 310 8.85 -0.73 -13.29
N GLU A 311 8.18 -0.86 -12.15
CA GLU A 311 6.83 -1.46 -12.05
C GLU A 311 5.83 -0.78 -12.99
N PHE A 312 5.90 0.55 -13.15
CA PHE A 312 5.00 1.28 -14.04
C PHE A 312 5.08 0.86 -15.52
N ALA A 313 6.24 0.39 -16.00
CA ALA A 313 6.40 -0.12 -17.35
C ALA A 313 6.16 -1.65 -17.45
N GLY A 314 5.70 -2.28 -16.36
CA GLY A 314 5.64 -3.74 -16.25
C GLY A 314 7.01 -4.40 -16.17
N GLU A 315 8.07 -3.61 -15.99
CA GLU A 315 9.41 -4.13 -15.78
C GLU A 315 9.54 -4.70 -14.39
N ASN A 316 10.43 -5.67 -14.29
CA ASN A 316 10.70 -6.33 -13.04
C ASN A 316 12.20 -6.40 -12.82
N ARG A 317 12.65 -5.76 -11.74
CA ARG A 317 14.03 -5.75 -11.33
C ARG A 317 14.19 -6.75 -10.21
N ALA A 318 14.36 -8.02 -10.60
CA ALA A 318 14.72 -9.06 -9.66
C ALA A 318 16.03 -8.65 -8.96
N HIS A 319 15.97 -8.40 -7.65
CA HIS A 319 17.16 -8.03 -6.88
C HIS A 319 18.15 -9.20 -6.79
N ASN A 320 17.64 -10.43 -6.91
CA ASN A 320 18.43 -11.63 -7.04
C ASN A 320 18.04 -12.43 -8.29
N LYS A 321 18.89 -12.35 -9.33
CA LYS A 321 18.70 -13.08 -10.60
C LYS A 321 19.25 -14.52 -10.56
N GLN A 322 19.91 -14.92 -9.47
CA GLN A 322 20.62 -16.20 -9.38
C GLN A 322 19.73 -17.32 -8.82
N LEU A 323 18.61 -16.98 -8.16
CA LEU A 323 17.70 -17.97 -7.60
C LEU A 323 16.88 -18.68 -8.69
N PRO A 324 16.66 -20.01 -8.57
CA PRO A 324 15.79 -20.74 -9.49
C PRO A 324 14.35 -20.19 -9.52
N LEU A 325 13.72 -20.11 -10.70
CA LEU A 325 12.34 -19.62 -10.83
C LEU A 325 11.32 -20.49 -10.07
N ALA A 326 11.54 -21.80 -10.00
CA ALA A 326 10.73 -22.73 -9.24
C ALA A 326 11.61 -23.83 -8.67
N THR A 327 11.26 -24.31 -7.48
CA THR A 327 11.94 -25.40 -6.78
C THR A 327 10.94 -26.44 -6.27
N VAL A 328 11.39 -27.68 -6.09
CA VAL A 328 10.61 -28.77 -5.51
C VAL A 328 11.37 -29.40 -4.34
N ASN A 329 10.72 -29.58 -3.19
CA ASN A 329 11.33 -30.20 -2.02
C ASN A 329 11.37 -31.73 -2.16
N MET A 330 12.54 -32.24 -2.55
CA MET A 330 12.86 -33.67 -2.62
C MET A 330 13.31 -34.25 -1.28
N GLY A 331 13.52 -33.40 -0.27
CA GLY A 331 13.73 -33.78 1.13
C GLY A 331 12.43 -34.17 1.83
N ARG A 332 12.44 -34.17 3.17
CA ARG A 332 11.32 -34.65 4.00
C ARG A 332 10.77 -35.99 3.54
N GLN A 333 11.67 -36.93 3.42
CA GLN A 333 11.38 -38.34 3.24
C GLN A 333 11.59 -39.06 4.56
N PRO A 334 10.89 -40.18 4.83
CA PRO A 334 11.20 -41.01 5.98
C PRO A 334 12.69 -41.37 6.00
N ASP A 335 13.37 -41.10 7.11
CA ASP A 335 14.81 -41.35 7.25
C ASP A 335 15.15 -42.79 7.67
N GLY A 336 14.13 -43.65 7.80
CA GLY A 336 14.28 -45.04 8.25
C GLY A 336 14.42 -45.22 9.76
N SER A 337 14.52 -44.12 10.53
CA SER A 337 14.64 -44.11 12.00
C SER A 337 13.41 -43.52 12.70
N GLY A 338 12.29 -43.38 11.98
CA GLY A 338 11.05 -42.76 12.47
C GLY A 338 11.04 -41.23 12.37
N GLY A 339 12.06 -40.63 11.76
CA GLY A 339 12.15 -39.20 11.48
C GLY A 339 11.98 -38.86 9.99
N MET A 340 12.15 -37.57 9.69
CA MET A 340 12.12 -37.02 8.33
C MET A 340 13.49 -36.45 7.97
N THR A 341 13.94 -36.71 6.74
CA THR A 341 15.13 -36.05 6.18
C THR A 341 14.92 -34.55 6.06
N ARG A 342 16.02 -33.77 6.09
CA ARG A 342 15.98 -32.31 5.98
C ARG A 342 15.45 -31.85 4.62
N ASP A 343 15.04 -30.58 4.56
CA ASP A 343 14.59 -29.94 3.33
C ASP A 343 15.72 -29.90 2.29
N ARG A 344 15.39 -30.31 1.05
CA ARG A 344 16.28 -30.21 -0.12
C ARG A 344 15.46 -29.77 -1.32
N LEU A 345 15.54 -28.48 -1.65
CA LEU A 345 14.74 -27.89 -2.71
C LEU A 345 15.56 -27.87 -4.00
N VAL A 346 15.16 -28.66 -4.99
CA VAL A 346 15.86 -28.76 -6.28
C VAL A 346 15.17 -27.87 -7.31
N SER A 347 15.95 -27.16 -8.12
CA SER A 347 15.42 -26.37 -9.24
C SER A 347 14.58 -27.24 -10.18
N VAL A 348 13.33 -26.83 -10.42
CA VAL A 348 12.42 -27.51 -11.34
C VAL A 348 12.97 -27.43 -12.77
N GLY A 349 13.51 -26.28 -13.17
CA GLY A 349 14.12 -26.12 -14.49
C GLY A 349 15.29 -27.07 -14.70
N PHE A 350 16.14 -27.24 -13.67
CA PHE A 350 17.24 -28.21 -13.72
C PHE A 350 16.73 -29.64 -13.82
N LEU A 351 15.73 -30.02 -13.02
CA LEU A 351 15.12 -31.37 -13.02
C LEU A 351 14.47 -31.70 -14.37
N MET A 352 13.70 -30.77 -14.92
CA MET A 352 13.00 -30.96 -16.20
C MET A 352 13.97 -31.07 -17.39
N HIS A 353 15.10 -30.35 -17.33
CA HIS A 353 16.11 -30.40 -18.39
C HIS A 353 16.99 -31.66 -18.32
N ASN A 354 17.51 -31.99 -17.13
CA ASN A 354 18.52 -33.03 -16.97
C ASN A 354 17.94 -34.42 -16.68
N ALA A 355 16.72 -34.51 -16.13
CA ALA A 355 16.05 -35.77 -15.83
C ALA A 355 14.55 -35.74 -16.18
N PRO A 356 14.20 -35.48 -17.47
CA PRO A 356 12.82 -35.23 -17.93
C PRO A 356 11.86 -36.41 -17.71
N ASN A 357 12.40 -37.63 -17.57
CA ASN A 357 11.66 -38.88 -17.39
C ASN A 357 11.71 -39.40 -15.94
N SER A 358 12.30 -38.65 -15.00
CA SER A 358 12.27 -39.03 -13.60
C SER A 358 10.82 -39.06 -13.08
N PRO A 359 10.49 -39.94 -12.12
CA PRO A 359 9.16 -39.96 -11.52
C PRO A 359 8.71 -38.59 -10.98
N TRP A 360 9.64 -37.82 -10.44
CA TRP A 360 9.41 -36.44 -9.98
C TRP A 360 9.05 -35.49 -11.13
N ALA A 361 9.82 -35.50 -12.23
CA ALA A 361 9.53 -34.66 -13.38
C ALA A 361 8.17 -35.02 -14.02
N LEU A 362 7.85 -36.31 -14.11
CA LEU A 362 6.57 -36.79 -14.64
C LEU A 362 5.38 -36.39 -13.75
N ALA A 363 5.51 -36.52 -12.43
CA ALA A 363 4.48 -36.09 -11.47
C ALA A 363 4.24 -34.58 -11.53
N LEU A 364 5.31 -33.77 -11.55
CA LEU A 364 5.23 -32.32 -11.67
C LEU A 364 4.56 -31.87 -12.97
N LYS A 365 4.84 -32.52 -14.11
CA LYS A 365 4.16 -32.24 -15.39
C LYS A 365 2.65 -32.48 -15.33
N LYS A 366 2.19 -33.41 -14.48
CA LYS A 366 0.76 -33.70 -14.26
C LYS A 366 0.08 -32.75 -13.27
N GLY A 367 0.83 -31.89 -12.58
CA GLY A 367 0.29 -31.02 -11.53
C GLY A 367 0.31 -31.64 -10.13
N GLU A 368 0.94 -32.80 -9.97
CA GLU A 368 1.12 -33.46 -8.67
C GLU A 368 2.27 -32.82 -7.88
N LEU A 369 2.36 -33.13 -6.58
CA LEU A 369 3.40 -32.61 -5.67
C LEU A 369 3.42 -31.07 -5.53
N TRP A 370 2.32 -30.38 -5.89
CA TRP A 370 2.18 -28.92 -5.81
C TRP A 370 2.48 -28.36 -4.41
N ASP A 371 2.25 -29.18 -3.39
CA ASP A 371 2.44 -28.91 -1.97
C ASP A 371 3.92 -28.91 -1.54
N ARG A 372 4.80 -29.45 -2.39
CA ARG A 372 6.27 -29.44 -2.24
C ARG A 372 6.93 -28.42 -3.16
N VAL A 373 6.18 -27.73 -4.02
CA VAL A 373 6.69 -26.73 -4.96
C VAL A 373 6.74 -25.35 -4.30
N GLN A 374 7.82 -24.63 -4.55
CA GLN A 374 7.90 -23.20 -4.29
C GLN A 374 8.25 -22.45 -5.58
N VAL A 375 7.63 -21.30 -5.78
CA VAL A 375 7.82 -20.43 -6.95
C VAL A 375 8.36 -19.07 -6.51
N LEU A 376 9.25 -18.52 -7.31
CA LEU A 376 9.91 -17.26 -7.03
C LEU A 376 8.97 -16.09 -7.36
N ALA A 377 8.79 -15.20 -6.39
CA ALA A 377 8.06 -13.96 -6.56
C ALA A 377 8.69 -13.09 -7.66
N ARG A 378 7.90 -12.15 -8.16
CA ARG A 378 8.35 -11.22 -9.20
C ARG A 378 9.64 -10.51 -8.77
N ASP A 379 9.72 -10.00 -7.54
CA ASP A 379 10.90 -9.32 -6.98
C ASP A 379 12.22 -10.13 -6.96
N GLY A 380 12.17 -11.44 -7.22
CA GLY A 380 13.33 -12.33 -7.22
C GLY A 380 13.92 -12.61 -5.83
N ASN A 381 13.28 -12.18 -4.74
CA ASN A 381 13.79 -12.31 -3.38
C ASN A 381 12.98 -13.28 -2.51
N ARG A 382 11.76 -13.63 -2.92
CA ARG A 382 10.85 -14.42 -2.09
C ARG A 382 10.34 -15.68 -2.78
N TYR A 383 10.42 -16.82 -2.12
CA TYR A 383 9.70 -18.02 -2.49
C TYR A 383 8.36 -18.11 -1.78
N MET A 384 7.33 -18.57 -2.50
CA MET A 384 6.02 -18.86 -1.95
C MET A 384 5.38 -20.05 -2.66
N THR A 385 4.26 -20.55 -2.12
CA THR A 385 3.51 -21.63 -2.77
C THR A 385 2.84 -21.15 -4.06
N PRO A 386 2.66 -22.01 -5.07
CA PRO A 386 1.98 -21.65 -6.32
C PRO A 386 0.61 -20.96 -6.12
N PRO A 387 -0.27 -21.44 -5.21
CA PRO A 387 -1.55 -20.78 -4.94
C PRO A 387 -1.43 -19.36 -4.39
N ARG A 388 -0.42 -19.12 -3.56
CA ARG A 388 -0.19 -17.79 -3.01
C ARG A 388 0.24 -16.82 -4.10
N LEU A 389 1.07 -17.28 -5.04
CA LEU A 389 1.49 -16.46 -6.16
C LEU A 389 0.36 -16.20 -7.16
N GLU A 390 -0.46 -17.21 -7.50
CA GLU A 390 -1.64 -17.02 -8.35
C GLU A 390 -2.59 -15.96 -7.77
N TYR A 391 -2.81 -16.00 -6.45
CA TYR A 391 -3.63 -15.00 -5.76
C TYR A 391 -3.00 -13.59 -5.76
N SER A 392 -1.72 -13.48 -5.41
CA SER A 392 -1.08 -12.17 -5.25
C SER A 392 -0.69 -11.51 -6.57
N ASP A 393 -0.20 -12.28 -7.54
CA ASP A 393 0.34 -11.82 -8.83
C ASP A 393 0.04 -12.84 -9.95
N PRO A 394 -1.22 -12.89 -10.45
CA PRO A 394 -1.66 -13.91 -11.41
C PRO A 394 -0.95 -13.83 -12.77
N GLU A 395 -0.53 -12.64 -13.19
CA GLU A 395 0.21 -12.46 -14.44
C GLU A 395 1.60 -13.08 -14.35
N HIS A 396 2.35 -12.77 -13.28
CA HIS A 396 3.67 -13.36 -13.07
C HIS A 396 3.58 -14.86 -12.84
N PHE A 397 2.57 -15.32 -12.08
CA PHE A 397 2.30 -16.75 -11.92
C PHE A 397 2.17 -17.45 -13.27
N THR A 398 1.32 -16.93 -14.16
CA THR A 398 1.09 -17.54 -15.48
C THR A 398 2.37 -17.58 -16.32
N GLN A 399 3.11 -16.48 -16.36
CA GLN A 399 4.37 -16.40 -17.11
C GLN A 399 5.45 -17.33 -16.53
N LEU A 400 5.60 -17.35 -15.21
CA LEU A 400 6.59 -18.16 -14.51
C LEU A 400 6.32 -19.65 -14.74
N MET A 401 5.08 -20.10 -14.48
CA MET A 401 4.69 -21.51 -14.63
C MET A 401 4.90 -22.01 -16.06
N GLY A 402 4.53 -21.18 -17.07
CA GLY A 402 4.81 -21.47 -18.47
C GLY A 402 6.30 -21.60 -18.79
N ARG A 403 7.14 -20.70 -18.24
CA ARG A 403 8.60 -20.74 -18.43
C ARG A 403 9.26 -21.96 -17.81
N VAL A 404 8.81 -22.41 -16.64
CA VAL A 404 9.37 -23.58 -15.95
C VAL A 404 8.73 -24.91 -16.37
N GLY A 405 7.69 -24.87 -17.20
CA GLY A 405 7.00 -26.07 -17.70
C GLY A 405 6.09 -26.75 -16.67
N LEU A 406 5.53 -25.99 -15.72
CA LEU A 406 4.57 -26.49 -14.73
C LEU A 406 3.13 -26.09 -15.11
N PRO A 407 2.11 -26.92 -14.83
CA PRO A 407 0.73 -26.60 -15.15
C PRO A 407 0.12 -25.57 -14.20
N LEU A 408 -0.72 -24.68 -14.74
CA LEU A 408 -1.42 -23.63 -13.97
C LEU A 408 -2.36 -24.19 -12.89
N SER A 409 -2.81 -25.44 -13.03
CA SER A 409 -3.68 -26.12 -12.06
C SER A 409 -3.09 -26.20 -10.66
N MET A 410 -1.76 -26.13 -10.50
CA MET A 410 -1.09 -26.11 -9.19
C MET A 410 -1.45 -24.88 -8.35
N GLY A 411 -1.82 -23.75 -8.97
CA GLY A 411 -2.22 -22.54 -8.25
C GLY A 411 -3.59 -22.66 -7.56
N ARG A 412 -4.45 -23.53 -8.08
CA ARG A 412 -5.83 -23.69 -7.57
C ARG A 412 -5.94 -24.69 -6.43
N GLN A 413 -4.82 -25.28 -6.02
CA GLN A 413 -4.77 -26.29 -4.98
C GLN A 413 -4.63 -25.63 -3.60
N SER A 414 -5.21 -26.22 -2.57
CA SER A 414 -4.95 -25.79 -1.20
C SER A 414 -5.19 -26.92 -0.21
N HIS A 415 -4.41 -26.92 0.87
CA HIS A 415 -4.72 -27.74 2.04
C HIS A 415 -5.65 -26.97 2.98
N ALA A 416 -6.35 -27.71 3.84
CA ALA A 416 -6.97 -27.13 5.02
C ALA A 416 -5.93 -26.34 5.85
N ASN A 417 -6.37 -25.24 6.47
CA ASN A 417 -5.47 -24.32 7.19
C ASN A 417 -4.63 -25.01 8.27
N THR A 418 -5.19 -26.00 8.97
CA THR A 418 -4.49 -26.78 10.01
C THR A 418 -3.25 -27.48 9.45
N VAL A 419 -3.43 -28.30 8.41
CA VAL A 419 -2.36 -29.04 7.73
C VAL A 419 -1.33 -28.09 7.09
N LYS A 420 -1.80 -26.94 6.59
CA LYS A 420 -0.93 -25.92 5.98
C LYS A 420 0.06 -25.32 7.00
N PHE A 421 -0.41 -24.92 8.18
CA PHE A 421 0.44 -24.30 9.19
C PHE A 421 1.38 -25.29 9.88
N GLU A 422 0.97 -26.55 10.05
CA GLU A 422 1.85 -27.63 10.54
C GLU A 422 3.05 -27.80 9.60
N ARG A 423 2.81 -27.95 8.29
CA ARG A 423 3.86 -28.08 7.28
C ARG A 423 4.80 -26.87 7.20
N PHE A 424 4.26 -25.66 7.41
CA PHE A 424 5.04 -24.43 7.47
C PHE A 424 5.89 -24.32 8.73
N THR A 425 5.50 -24.99 9.80
CA THR A 425 6.29 -25.02 11.04
C THR A 425 7.50 -25.93 10.87
N GLU A 426 7.33 -27.02 10.15
CA GLU A 426 8.36 -28.04 9.88
C GLU A 426 9.46 -27.62 8.88
N GLN A 427 9.33 -26.49 8.18
CA GLN A 427 10.38 -26.05 7.24
C GLN A 427 11.70 -25.72 7.92
N ALA A 428 12.80 -25.87 7.18
CA ALA A 428 14.08 -25.34 7.61
C ALA A 428 13.93 -23.83 7.92
N ALA A 429 14.57 -23.34 8.99
CA ALA A 429 14.53 -21.90 9.30
C ALA A 429 15.37 -21.09 8.28
N VAL A 430 16.44 -21.70 7.79
CA VAL A 430 17.38 -21.12 6.84
C VAL A 430 17.70 -22.16 5.77
N ILE A 431 17.51 -21.77 4.51
CA ILE A 431 18.02 -22.52 3.35
C ILE A 431 19.01 -21.64 2.59
N ALA A 432 19.98 -22.25 1.95
CA ALA A 432 21.02 -21.54 1.21
C ALA A 432 21.28 -22.17 -0.17
N SER A 433 21.66 -21.33 -1.12
CA SER A 433 21.99 -21.70 -2.49
C SER A 433 23.25 -22.55 -2.55
N ASN A 434 23.14 -23.67 -3.25
CA ASN A 434 24.23 -24.60 -3.52
C ASN A 434 24.18 -25.08 -4.97
N GLY A 435 24.40 -24.14 -5.89
CA GLY A 435 24.30 -24.42 -7.33
C GLY A 435 22.82 -24.51 -7.76
N ALA A 436 22.39 -25.69 -8.19
CA ALA A 436 21.00 -25.89 -8.67
C ALA A 436 20.02 -26.32 -7.57
N ASP A 437 20.48 -26.51 -6.33
CA ASP A 437 19.64 -26.80 -5.17
C ASP A 437 19.76 -25.73 -4.06
N LEU A 438 18.71 -25.64 -3.25
CA LEU A 438 18.70 -24.93 -1.98
C LEU A 438 18.70 -25.98 -0.87
N ARG A 439 19.61 -25.83 0.08
CA ARG A 439 19.85 -26.79 1.16
C ARG A 439 19.63 -26.14 2.50
N ASP A 440 19.16 -26.92 3.48
CA ASP A 440 19.29 -26.53 4.87
C ASP A 440 20.75 -26.16 5.17
N ILE A 441 20.99 -25.03 5.81
CA ILE A 441 22.35 -24.53 6.07
C ILE A 441 23.21 -25.55 6.84
N ARG A 442 22.58 -26.43 7.63
CA ARG A 442 23.23 -27.50 8.40
C ARG A 442 23.77 -28.65 7.54
N ASP A 443 23.39 -28.72 6.27
CA ASP A 443 23.87 -29.72 5.31
C ASP A 443 25.08 -29.24 4.50
N LEU A 444 25.46 -27.96 4.63
CA LEU A 444 26.58 -27.37 3.91
C LEU A 444 27.89 -27.59 4.66
N SER A 445 28.99 -27.76 3.92
CA SER A 445 30.32 -27.82 4.52
C SER A 445 30.68 -26.47 5.15
N PRO A 446 31.51 -26.43 6.21
CA PRO A 446 31.93 -25.18 6.84
C PRO A 446 32.52 -24.17 5.84
N ASP A 447 33.35 -24.64 4.91
CA ASP A 447 33.95 -23.81 3.85
C ASP A 447 32.88 -23.17 2.96
N LYS A 448 31.82 -23.93 2.62
CA LYS A 448 30.73 -23.42 1.80
C LYS A 448 29.93 -22.36 2.56
N VAL A 449 29.67 -22.58 3.86
CA VAL A 449 28.95 -21.63 4.71
C VAL A 449 29.69 -20.29 4.80
N GLN A 450 31.02 -20.30 4.90
CA GLN A 450 31.84 -19.07 4.96
C GLN A 450 31.80 -18.25 3.66
N GLN A 451 31.53 -18.88 2.52
CA GLN A 451 31.44 -18.22 1.21
C GLN A 451 30.05 -17.66 0.89
N LEU A 452 29.03 -17.98 1.69
CA LEU A 452 27.67 -17.52 1.43
C LEU A 452 27.56 -16.01 1.64
N THR A 453 26.91 -15.35 0.69
CA THR A 453 26.51 -13.95 0.83
C THR A 453 25.06 -13.85 1.27
N ASP A 454 24.63 -12.65 1.69
CA ASP A 454 23.22 -12.38 2.03
C ASP A 454 22.26 -12.73 0.87
N LYS A 455 22.73 -12.77 -0.39
CA LYS A 455 21.92 -13.15 -1.56
C LYS A 455 21.74 -14.67 -1.69
N ASP A 456 22.67 -15.45 -1.17
CA ASP A 456 22.63 -16.91 -1.26
C ASP A 456 21.78 -17.52 -0.16
N VAL A 457 21.44 -16.75 0.88
CA VAL A 457 20.72 -17.20 2.07
C VAL A 457 19.26 -16.76 2.01
N LEU A 458 18.36 -17.67 2.36
CA LEU A 458 16.91 -17.50 2.39
C LEU A 458 16.37 -17.88 3.77
N ILE A 459 15.48 -17.06 4.30
CA ILE A 459 15.01 -17.10 5.69
C ILE A 459 13.51 -17.39 5.70
N ALA A 460 13.08 -18.36 6.50
CA ALA A 460 11.67 -18.69 6.66
C ALA A 460 10.93 -17.55 7.37
N ASP A 461 9.99 -16.92 6.67
CA ASP A 461 9.31 -15.73 7.17
C ASP A 461 8.31 -16.06 8.28
N ARG A 462 8.12 -15.08 9.18
CA ARG A 462 7.13 -15.11 10.25
C ARG A 462 6.18 -13.90 10.14
N ASN A 463 4.93 -14.10 10.51
CA ASN A 463 3.96 -13.01 10.63
C ASN A 463 4.15 -12.23 11.95
N GLU A 464 3.35 -11.20 12.18
CA GLU A 464 3.39 -10.38 13.40
C GLU A 464 3.16 -11.18 14.69
N LYS A 465 2.46 -12.32 14.60
CA LYS A 465 2.25 -13.27 15.71
C LYS A 465 3.40 -14.27 15.85
N SER A 466 4.52 -14.04 15.18
CA SER A 466 5.70 -14.93 15.13
C SER A 466 5.42 -16.33 14.57
N GLN A 467 4.36 -16.53 13.79
CA GLN A 467 4.04 -17.82 13.15
C GLN A 467 4.62 -17.87 11.74
N ARG A 468 5.11 -19.05 11.33
CA ARG A 468 5.68 -19.22 9.99
C ARG A 468 4.62 -19.08 8.90
N THR A 469 4.95 -18.34 7.85
CA THR A 469 4.01 -18.00 6.76
C THR A 469 4.07 -18.96 5.57
N GLY A 470 5.04 -19.88 5.57
CA GLY A 470 5.35 -20.77 4.44
C GLY A 470 6.12 -20.11 3.30
N THR A 471 6.60 -18.87 3.49
CA THR A 471 7.46 -18.17 2.53
C THR A 471 8.91 -18.16 3.00
N TYR A 472 9.83 -18.08 2.04
CA TYR A 472 11.23 -17.78 2.32
C TYR A 472 11.61 -16.47 1.65
N THR A 473 12.25 -15.56 2.37
CA THR A 473 12.74 -14.28 1.82
C THR A 473 14.26 -14.20 1.97
N SER A 474 14.95 -13.66 0.97
CA SER A 474 16.42 -13.58 0.96
C SER A 474 16.95 -12.77 2.15
N ALA A 475 18.09 -13.16 2.73
CA ALA A 475 18.71 -12.41 3.82
C ALA A 475 19.13 -10.99 3.34
N ALA A 476 19.44 -10.85 2.05
CA ALA A 476 19.66 -9.55 1.40
C ALA A 476 18.43 -8.64 1.54
N GLU A 477 17.22 -9.19 1.45
CA GLU A 477 15.98 -8.44 1.62
C GLU A 477 15.72 -8.10 3.10
N TYR A 478 16.01 -9.01 4.04
CA TYR A 478 15.99 -8.68 5.48
C TYR A 478 16.94 -7.53 5.82
N LYS A 479 18.15 -7.55 5.25
CA LYS A 479 19.13 -6.45 5.38
C LYS A 479 18.63 -5.15 4.79
N ARG A 480 18.05 -5.20 3.60
CA ARG A 480 17.56 -4.05 2.85
C ARG A 480 16.37 -3.38 3.56
N LEU A 481 15.45 -4.19 4.08
CA LEU A 481 14.28 -3.75 4.85
C LEU A 481 14.61 -3.49 6.33
N MET A 482 15.88 -3.68 6.74
CA MET A 482 16.37 -3.57 8.11
C MET A 482 15.48 -4.34 9.11
N MET A 483 15.04 -5.54 8.71
CA MET A 483 14.17 -6.40 9.50
C MET A 483 14.96 -7.23 10.50
N LYS A 484 14.40 -7.38 11.70
CA LYS A 484 14.90 -8.35 12.68
C LYS A 484 14.75 -9.77 12.12
N LEU A 485 15.79 -10.58 12.25
CA LEU A 485 15.75 -11.99 11.94
C LEU A 485 14.88 -12.75 12.96
N PRO A 486 14.18 -13.82 12.54
CA PRO A 486 13.68 -14.82 13.47
C PRO A 486 14.83 -15.41 14.32
N GLU A 487 14.59 -15.65 15.61
CA GLU A 487 15.63 -16.14 16.54
C GLU A 487 16.25 -17.47 16.08
N ASP A 488 15.44 -18.38 15.55
CA ASP A 488 15.89 -19.67 15.02
C ASP A 488 16.79 -19.50 13.78
N ALA A 489 16.48 -18.52 12.92
CA ALA A 489 17.33 -18.21 11.78
C ALA A 489 18.64 -17.52 12.21
N ALA A 490 18.57 -16.60 13.18
CA ALA A 490 19.74 -15.90 13.72
C ALA A 490 20.74 -16.87 14.37
N GLN A 491 20.23 -17.82 15.16
CA GLN A 491 21.04 -18.87 15.79
C GLN A 491 21.76 -19.72 14.74
N LEU A 492 21.08 -20.13 13.66
CA LEU A 492 21.70 -20.92 12.59
C LEU A 492 22.75 -20.14 11.79
N LEU A 493 22.59 -18.82 11.67
CA LEU A 493 23.54 -17.94 10.99
C LEU A 493 24.69 -17.47 11.91
N GLY A 494 24.69 -17.87 13.19
CA GLY A 494 25.74 -17.54 14.14
C GLY A 494 25.83 -16.04 14.47
N GLY A 495 24.71 -15.31 14.41
CA GLY A 495 24.66 -13.87 14.67
C GLY A 495 23.46 -13.46 15.53
N PRO A 496 23.43 -12.21 16.04
CA PRO A 496 22.30 -11.75 16.83
C PRO A 496 21.09 -11.47 15.92
N ALA A 497 19.88 -11.66 16.45
CA ALA A 497 18.66 -11.51 15.66
C ALA A 497 18.43 -10.07 15.14
N ASP A 498 18.99 -9.07 15.82
CA ASP A 498 18.96 -7.66 15.43
C ASP A 498 20.07 -7.25 14.43
N LYS A 499 20.85 -8.21 13.88
CA LYS A 499 21.97 -7.98 12.95
C LYS A 499 21.69 -6.94 11.87
N TYR A 500 20.47 -6.94 11.31
CA TYR A 500 20.07 -6.03 10.23
C TYR A 500 19.25 -4.83 10.69
N SER A 501 18.68 -4.86 11.90
CA SER A 501 17.78 -3.84 12.41
C SER A 501 18.43 -2.88 13.42
N ARG A 502 19.69 -3.13 13.83
CA ARG A 502 20.41 -2.32 14.84
C ARG A 502 20.50 -0.84 14.49
N ASP A 503 20.80 -0.54 13.23
CA ASP A 503 20.99 0.83 12.75
C ASP A 503 19.72 1.41 12.11
N PHE A 504 18.56 0.75 12.30
CA PHE A 504 17.30 1.23 11.75
C PHE A 504 16.84 2.49 12.49
N VAL A 505 17.26 3.64 11.97
CA VAL A 505 16.64 4.93 12.26
C VAL A 505 15.58 5.14 11.20
N ARG A 506 14.32 4.81 11.51
CA ARG A 506 13.21 5.23 10.65
C ARG A 506 13.28 6.77 10.57
N PRO A 507 13.26 7.39 9.38
CA PRO A 507 13.15 8.84 9.31
C PRO A 507 11.97 9.28 10.18
N GLU A 508 12.19 10.30 11.01
CA GLU A 508 11.17 10.90 11.88
C GLU A 508 9.85 11.00 11.10
N PRO A 509 8.72 10.57 11.68
CA PRO A 509 7.43 10.64 11.00
C PRO A 509 7.23 12.08 10.52
N THR A 510 7.21 12.25 9.21
CA THR A 510 7.17 13.56 8.57
C THR A 510 5.96 14.34 9.07
N SER A 511 6.10 15.66 9.18
CA SER A 511 4.98 16.52 9.51
C SER A 511 3.83 16.21 8.53
N ARG A 512 2.63 16.05 9.08
CA ARG A 512 1.47 15.55 8.31
C ARG A 512 1.08 16.57 7.25
N PRO A 513 0.49 16.15 6.11
CA PRO A 513 0.06 17.10 5.07
C PRO A 513 -0.99 18.09 5.61
N ILE A 514 -1.75 17.69 6.63
CA ILE A 514 -2.73 18.51 7.32
C ILE A 514 -2.50 18.37 8.83
N ILE A 515 -2.28 19.49 9.51
CA ILE A 515 -1.90 19.56 10.93
C ILE A 515 -2.88 20.49 11.65
N ASP A 516 -3.16 20.15 12.92
CA ASP A 516 -3.84 21.05 13.84
C ASP A 516 -2.89 22.20 14.26
N SER A 517 -3.15 23.40 13.76
CA SER A 517 -2.40 24.62 14.08
C SER A 517 -2.47 25.06 15.56
N ARG A 518 -3.43 24.56 16.36
CA ARG A 518 -3.51 24.87 17.80
C ARG A 518 -2.35 24.26 18.58
N ARG A 519 -1.77 23.14 18.12
CA ARG A 519 -0.61 22.52 18.77
C ARG A 519 0.73 23.11 18.33
N SER A 520 0.78 23.81 17.20
CA SER A 520 2.03 24.34 16.64
C SER A 520 2.61 25.52 17.42
N TYR A 521 1.82 26.17 18.28
CA TYR A 521 2.29 27.27 19.13
C TYR A 521 3.07 26.82 20.38
N GLU A 522 2.95 25.56 20.81
CA GLU A 522 3.68 25.05 21.98
C GLU A 522 5.12 24.62 21.66
N SER A 523 5.47 24.51 20.37
CA SER A 523 6.80 24.10 19.90
C SER A 523 7.57 25.25 19.26
N ARG A 524 7.45 26.48 19.77
CA ARG A 524 8.55 27.45 19.61
C ARG A 524 9.66 27.00 20.56
N PRO A 525 10.87 26.66 20.09
CA PRO A 525 12.00 26.55 20.99
C PRO A 525 12.09 27.89 21.71
N ARG A 526 11.94 27.89 23.04
CA ARG A 526 12.25 29.06 23.85
C ARG A 526 13.69 29.41 23.50
N GLY A 527 13.88 30.52 22.79
CA GLY A 527 15.19 31.09 22.60
C GLY A 527 15.85 31.18 23.97
N GLN A 528 17.01 30.55 24.12
CA GLN A 528 17.86 30.79 25.27
C GLN A 528 18.14 32.28 25.28
N THR A 529 17.45 32.97 26.17
CA THR A 529 17.85 34.30 26.61
C THR A 529 19.11 34.06 27.43
N GLU A 530 20.27 34.18 26.77
CA GLU A 530 21.53 34.36 27.47
C GLU A 530 21.45 35.71 28.19
N ASN A 531 21.06 35.67 29.46
CA ASN A 531 21.40 36.74 30.39
C ASN A 531 22.89 36.62 30.67
N SER A 532 23.70 37.42 29.99
CA SER A 532 25.09 37.68 30.39
C SER A 532 25.14 38.97 31.21
N LEU A 533 25.55 38.81 32.47
CA LEU A 533 26.25 39.83 33.26
C LEU A 533 27.73 39.80 32.91
#